data_AF-A0A1J6KIA8-F1
#
_entry.id   AF-A0A1J6KIA8-F1
#
_cell.length_a   1.000
_cell.length_b   1.000
_cell.length_c   1.000
_cell.angle_alpha   90.00
_cell.angle_beta   90.00
_cell.angle_gamma   90.00
#
_symmetry.space_group_name_H-M   'P 1'
#
loop_
_entity.id
_entity.type
_entity.pdbx_description
1 polymer ?
#
loop_
_entity_poly.entity_id
_entity_poly.type
_entity_poly.pdbx_seq_one_letter_code
_entity_poly.pdbx_strand_id
1 'polypeptide(L)'
;MGELQVERHVAYILTVEKRKDDFESVVMEHLRLNGAYWGLTTLDILGKLDAVDKDEVISWVMQCQHESGGFGGNIGHDPHMLYTLSAIQVLALFDKLHVLDIDKVSSYIAGLQNEDGSFSGDMWGEVDTRFSYIAICSLALLRQLDKIDVGKAVKYIVSCKNVDGGFGCTPGAESHAGQIFCCVGALAITGSLHHVDKDLLGWWLCERQVKSGGLNGRPEKLPDVCYSWWVLSSLIMIDRRSSATRNAVLELFVSPKGLRIEEPEERSISINMQAGENRDEGDLAMNKGKMKEGMSTPAPMVVTAKGDETGRKEQGTKQKTNGTVPCNQ
;
A
#
# COMPACT_ATOMS: atom_id res chain seq x y z
N MET A 1 29.29 -9.71 -1.23
CA MET A 1 28.19 -8.73 -1.41
C MET A 1 28.32 -8.16 -2.82
N GLY A 2 27.23 -8.09 -3.57
CA GLY A 2 27.23 -7.36 -4.85
C GLY A 2 27.24 -5.86 -4.59
N GLU A 3 27.91 -5.10 -5.47
CA GLU A 3 27.95 -3.63 -5.42
C GLU A 3 26.87 -3.05 -6.35
N LEU A 4 26.10 -2.06 -5.86
CA LEU A 4 25.11 -1.36 -6.67
C LEU A 4 25.79 -0.49 -7.73
N GLN A 5 25.51 -0.76 -9.00
CA GLN A 5 26.15 -0.10 -10.14
C GLN A 5 25.40 1.19 -10.52
N VAL A 6 25.36 2.17 -9.61
CA VAL A 6 24.57 3.42 -9.73
C VAL A 6 24.75 4.10 -11.09
N GLU A 7 25.99 4.39 -11.49
CA GLU A 7 26.28 5.13 -12.72
C GLU A 7 25.82 4.36 -13.98
N ARG A 8 25.82 3.02 -13.95
CA ARG A 8 25.30 2.22 -15.06
C ARG A 8 23.77 2.28 -15.15
N HIS A 9 23.08 2.30 -14.01
CA HIS A 9 21.63 2.46 -13.98
C HIS A 9 21.20 3.84 -14.49
N VAL A 10 21.90 4.90 -14.05
CA VAL A 10 21.66 6.27 -14.53
C VAL A 10 21.88 6.35 -16.04
N ALA A 11 23.01 5.87 -16.54
CA ALA A 11 23.32 5.89 -17.97
C ALA A 11 22.29 5.10 -18.79
N TYR A 12 21.80 3.96 -18.29
CA TYR A 12 20.76 3.19 -18.94
C TYR A 12 19.44 3.98 -19.05
N ILE A 13 18.97 4.58 -17.96
CA ILE A 13 17.72 5.37 -17.93
C ILE A 13 17.79 6.54 -18.93
N LEU A 14 18.89 7.31 -18.90
CA LEU A 14 19.10 8.42 -19.82
C LEU A 14 19.26 7.99 -21.28
N THR A 15 19.70 6.75 -21.53
CA THR A 15 19.79 6.21 -22.89
C THR A 15 18.41 5.82 -23.42
N VAL A 16 17.57 5.20 -22.59
CA VAL A 16 16.20 4.81 -22.97
C VAL A 16 15.36 6.05 -23.28
N GLU A 17 15.52 7.13 -22.52
CA GLU A 17 14.84 8.41 -22.75
C GLU A 17 15.14 9.01 -24.15
N LYS A 18 16.38 8.84 -24.63
CA LYS A 18 16.82 9.35 -25.94
C LYS A 18 16.43 8.48 -27.14
N ARG A 19 16.13 7.19 -26.92
CA ARG A 19 15.75 6.26 -27.99
C ARG A 19 14.25 6.31 -28.21
N LYS A 20 13.83 7.18 -29.14
CA LYS A 20 12.42 7.39 -29.46
C LYS A 20 11.95 6.59 -30.68
N ASP A 21 12.87 6.17 -31.55
CA ASP A 21 12.52 5.62 -32.88
C ASP A 21 12.86 4.13 -33.09
N ASP A 22 13.33 3.41 -32.06
CA ASP A 22 13.58 1.97 -32.17
C ASP A 22 12.29 1.15 -31.97
N PHE A 23 12.33 -0.13 -32.37
CA PHE A 23 11.17 -1.02 -32.28
C PHE A 23 10.69 -1.16 -30.84
N GLU A 24 11.63 -1.27 -29.89
CA GLU A 24 11.38 -1.34 -28.46
C GLU A 24 10.64 -0.09 -27.94
N SER A 25 11.01 1.09 -28.41
CA SER A 25 10.31 2.34 -28.12
C SER A 25 8.87 2.28 -28.64
N VAL A 26 8.66 1.90 -29.89
CA VAL A 26 7.30 1.87 -30.47
C VAL A 26 6.38 0.91 -29.70
N VAL A 27 6.84 -0.30 -29.35
CA VAL A 27 5.99 -1.26 -28.62
C VAL A 27 5.66 -0.83 -27.19
N MET A 28 6.49 0.03 -26.58
CA MET A 28 6.30 0.58 -25.24
C MET A 28 5.62 1.96 -25.22
N GLU A 29 5.24 2.49 -26.39
CA GLU A 29 4.65 3.83 -26.49
C GLU A 29 3.40 3.99 -25.63
N HIS A 30 2.53 2.99 -25.62
CA HIS A 30 1.29 2.98 -24.85
C HIS A 30 1.48 3.14 -23.33
N LEU A 31 2.67 2.87 -22.79
CA LEU A 31 2.98 2.99 -21.36
C LEU A 31 4.09 4.01 -21.06
N ARG A 32 4.42 4.89 -22.02
CA ARG A 32 5.56 5.81 -21.92
C ARG A 32 5.53 6.66 -20.65
N LEU A 33 4.37 7.18 -20.26
CA LEU A 33 4.18 7.97 -19.05
C LEU A 33 4.46 7.18 -17.76
N ASN A 34 4.09 5.90 -17.72
CA ASN A 34 4.48 5.02 -16.62
C ASN A 34 6.00 4.77 -16.63
N GLY A 35 6.58 4.56 -17.82
CA GLY A 35 8.02 4.42 -18.01
C GLY A 35 8.81 5.64 -17.51
N ALA A 36 8.32 6.85 -17.80
CA ALA A 36 8.87 8.10 -17.30
C ALA A 36 8.81 8.15 -15.77
N TYR A 37 7.67 7.85 -15.16
CA TYR A 37 7.55 7.76 -13.70
C TYR A 37 8.57 6.78 -13.10
N TRP A 38 8.73 5.57 -13.66
CA TRP A 38 9.70 4.59 -13.15
C TRP A 38 11.14 5.07 -13.27
N GLY A 39 11.53 5.61 -14.43
CA GLY A 39 12.87 6.13 -14.67
C GLY A 39 13.20 7.32 -13.75
N LEU A 40 12.29 8.29 -13.66
CA LEU A 40 12.47 9.50 -12.86
C LEU A 40 12.50 9.20 -11.36
N THR A 41 11.61 8.34 -10.86
CA THR A 41 11.63 7.90 -9.45
C THR A 41 12.94 7.18 -9.14
N THR A 42 13.43 6.34 -10.07
CA THR A 42 14.72 5.67 -9.90
C THR A 42 15.87 6.68 -9.84
N LEU A 43 15.88 7.69 -10.71
CA LEU A 43 16.88 8.76 -10.67
C LEU A 43 16.82 9.56 -9.36
N ASP A 44 15.62 9.84 -8.84
CA ASP A 44 15.45 10.54 -7.57
C ASP A 44 15.96 9.71 -6.38
N ILE A 45 15.64 8.41 -6.32
CA ILE A 45 16.18 7.47 -5.33
C ILE A 45 17.72 7.42 -5.38
N LEU A 46 18.31 7.54 -6.59
CA LEU A 46 19.76 7.56 -6.79
C LEU A 46 20.39 8.95 -6.57
N GLY A 47 19.59 9.98 -6.28
CA GLY A 47 20.07 11.36 -6.10
C GLY A 47 20.57 12.02 -7.40
N LYS A 48 19.97 11.64 -8.54
CA LYS A 48 20.37 12.03 -9.91
C LYS A 48 19.20 12.57 -10.74
N LEU A 49 18.13 13.04 -10.09
CA LEU A 49 16.95 13.58 -10.80
C LEU A 49 17.28 14.84 -11.61
N ASP A 50 18.33 15.57 -11.23
CA ASP A 50 18.87 16.73 -11.96
C ASP A 50 19.56 16.37 -13.29
N ALA A 51 19.73 15.08 -13.59
CA ALA A 51 20.27 14.62 -14.86
C ALA A 51 19.30 14.73 -16.05
N VAL A 52 18.03 15.05 -15.80
CA VAL A 52 17.01 15.27 -16.84
C VAL A 52 16.55 16.74 -16.87
N ASP A 53 16.10 17.20 -18.03
CA ASP A 53 15.46 18.51 -18.15
C ASP A 53 14.03 18.44 -17.60
N LYS A 54 13.85 18.99 -16.40
CA LYS A 54 12.55 19.06 -15.72
C LYS A 54 11.50 19.77 -16.56
N ASP A 55 11.83 20.87 -17.23
CA ASP A 55 10.85 21.69 -17.93
C ASP A 55 10.39 20.99 -19.23
N GLU A 56 11.30 20.26 -19.89
CA GLU A 56 10.96 19.36 -21.01
C GLU A 56 10.00 18.25 -20.55
N VAL A 57 10.32 17.57 -19.44
CA VAL A 57 9.48 16.48 -18.91
C VAL A 57 8.08 16.99 -18.55
N ILE A 58 7.98 18.11 -17.82
CA ILE A 58 6.68 18.68 -17.42
C ILE A 58 5.87 19.08 -18.65
N SER A 59 6.50 19.73 -19.63
CA SER A 59 5.84 20.11 -20.87
C SER A 59 5.26 18.90 -21.61
N TRP A 60 6.01 17.80 -21.69
CA TRP A 60 5.55 16.56 -22.32
C TRP A 60 4.43 15.88 -21.52
N VAL A 61 4.55 15.79 -20.19
CA VAL A 61 3.49 15.22 -19.32
C VAL A 61 2.18 15.96 -19.53
N MET A 62 2.20 17.30 -19.57
CA MET A 62 1.00 18.12 -19.77
C MET A 62 0.38 17.94 -21.17
N GLN A 63 1.19 17.63 -22.20
CA GLN A 63 0.67 17.28 -23.53
C GLN A 63 -0.02 15.91 -23.57
N CYS A 64 0.20 15.04 -22.58
CA CYS A 64 -0.50 13.77 -22.45
C CYS A 64 -1.88 13.91 -21.76
N GLN A 65 -2.26 15.11 -21.29
CA GLN A 65 -3.55 15.32 -20.64
C GLN A 65 -4.68 15.38 -21.67
N HIS A 66 -5.76 14.63 -21.41
CA HIS A 66 -6.96 14.61 -22.22
C HIS A 66 -7.97 15.69 -21.76
N GLU A 67 -8.93 16.03 -22.62
CA GLU A 67 -9.99 16.98 -22.30
C GLU A 67 -10.88 16.55 -21.12
N SER A 68 -10.95 15.25 -20.83
CA SER A 68 -11.68 14.70 -19.68
C SER A 68 -11.01 15.00 -18.33
N GLY A 69 -9.72 15.35 -18.33
CA GLY A 69 -8.92 15.57 -17.12
C GLY A 69 -7.90 14.47 -16.85
N GLY A 70 -8.15 13.25 -17.32
CA GLY A 70 -7.21 12.13 -17.21
C GLY A 70 -6.02 12.27 -18.16
N PHE A 71 -4.99 11.45 -17.96
CA PHE A 71 -3.80 11.40 -18.82
C PHE A 71 -3.73 10.10 -19.61
N GLY A 72 -3.24 10.19 -20.85
CA GLY A 72 -2.92 9.04 -21.69
C GLY A 72 -1.48 8.56 -21.49
N GLY A 73 -1.18 7.36 -22.02
CA GLY A 73 0.15 6.76 -21.91
C GLY A 73 1.23 7.49 -22.72
N ASN A 74 0.82 8.22 -23.75
CA ASN A 74 1.62 9.17 -24.53
C ASN A 74 0.68 10.23 -25.14
N ILE A 75 1.24 11.21 -25.86
CA ILE A 75 0.49 12.24 -26.58
C ILE A 75 -0.49 11.58 -27.57
N GLY A 76 -1.76 11.97 -27.49
CA GLY A 76 -2.82 11.47 -28.38
C GLY A 76 -3.39 10.10 -28.01
N HIS A 77 -2.96 9.50 -26.90
CA HIS A 77 -3.53 8.25 -26.40
C HIS A 77 -4.73 8.51 -25.47
N ASP A 78 -5.63 7.53 -25.39
CA ASP A 78 -6.81 7.59 -24.52
C ASP A 78 -6.42 7.73 -23.03
N PRO A 79 -7.19 8.52 -22.25
CA PRO A 79 -6.93 8.72 -20.84
C PRO A 79 -7.24 7.46 -20.04
N HIS A 80 -6.37 7.13 -19.09
CA HIS A 80 -6.56 6.00 -18.18
C HIS A 80 -6.02 6.31 -16.78
N MET A 81 -6.61 5.69 -15.76
CA MET A 81 -6.23 5.84 -14.35
C MET A 81 -4.74 5.56 -14.10
N LEU A 82 -4.21 4.52 -14.72
CA LEU A 82 -2.79 4.13 -14.64
C LEU A 82 -1.85 5.31 -14.99
N TYR A 83 -2.07 5.95 -16.13
CA TYR A 83 -1.21 7.04 -16.59
C TYR A 83 -1.49 8.34 -15.84
N THR A 84 -2.74 8.54 -15.41
CA THR A 84 -3.15 9.70 -14.60
C THR A 84 -2.38 9.75 -13.28
N LEU A 85 -2.25 8.63 -12.56
CA LEU A 85 -1.43 8.59 -11.36
C LEU A 85 0.06 8.83 -11.68
N SER A 86 0.60 8.21 -12.73
CA SER A 86 2.00 8.45 -13.14
C SER A 86 2.28 9.91 -13.45
N ALA A 87 1.37 10.63 -14.14
CA ALA A 87 1.48 12.07 -14.35
C ALA A 87 1.51 12.85 -13.02
N ILE A 88 0.56 12.57 -12.12
CA ILE A 88 0.51 13.22 -10.80
C ILE A 88 1.81 12.97 -10.02
N GLN A 89 2.32 11.74 -10.04
CA GLN A 89 3.55 11.38 -9.34
C GLN A 89 4.80 12.02 -9.95
N VAL A 90 4.90 12.10 -11.28
CA VAL A 90 6.00 12.83 -11.96
C VAL A 90 5.95 14.31 -11.60
N LEU A 91 4.77 14.93 -11.61
CA LEU A 91 4.62 16.32 -11.21
C LEU A 91 4.93 16.53 -9.72
N ALA A 92 4.57 15.57 -8.85
CA ALA A 92 4.92 15.59 -7.42
C ALA A 92 6.43 15.48 -7.19
N LEU A 93 7.13 14.60 -7.91
CA LEU A 93 8.61 14.45 -7.88
C LEU A 93 9.33 15.78 -8.13
N PHE A 94 8.76 16.61 -9.01
CA PHE A 94 9.31 17.91 -9.40
C PHE A 94 8.73 19.10 -8.62
N ASP A 95 7.87 18.88 -7.63
CA ASP A 95 7.14 19.93 -6.89
C ASP A 95 6.32 20.86 -7.80
N LYS A 96 5.60 20.24 -8.75
CA LYS A 96 4.93 20.92 -9.87
C LYS A 96 3.44 20.56 -9.98
N LEU A 97 2.83 20.05 -8.92
CA LEU A 97 1.38 19.77 -8.89
C LEU A 97 0.51 21.01 -9.19
N HIS A 98 0.99 22.22 -8.90
CA HIS A 98 0.27 23.47 -9.16
C HIS A 98 0.01 23.78 -10.64
N VAL A 99 0.64 23.05 -11.57
CA VAL A 99 0.37 23.21 -13.01
C VAL A 99 -0.91 22.49 -13.43
N LEU A 100 -1.43 21.58 -12.60
CA LEU A 100 -2.66 20.86 -12.85
C LEU A 100 -3.88 21.73 -12.54
N ASP A 101 -4.90 21.59 -13.39
CA ASP A 101 -6.28 21.81 -12.95
C ASP A 101 -6.69 20.64 -12.03
N ILE A 102 -6.45 20.83 -10.72
CA ILE A 102 -6.69 19.81 -9.70
C ILE A 102 -8.16 19.37 -9.68
N ASP A 103 -9.08 20.31 -9.87
CA ASP A 103 -10.52 20.01 -9.84
C ASP A 103 -10.91 19.12 -11.00
N LYS A 104 -10.40 19.39 -12.20
CA LYS A 104 -10.65 18.61 -13.40
C LYS A 104 -10.09 17.19 -13.29
N VAL A 105 -8.83 17.05 -12.87
CA VAL A 105 -8.19 15.73 -12.68
C VAL A 105 -8.94 14.91 -11.62
N SER A 106 -9.27 15.54 -10.49
CA SER A 106 -9.98 14.87 -9.39
C SER A 106 -11.41 14.48 -9.79
N SER A 107 -12.08 15.28 -10.61
CA SER A 107 -13.43 14.96 -11.12
C SER A 107 -13.41 13.78 -12.10
N TYR A 108 -12.37 13.68 -12.95
CA TYR A 108 -12.17 12.51 -13.80
C TYR A 108 -12.02 11.24 -12.95
N ILE A 109 -11.14 11.27 -11.93
CA ILE A 109 -10.92 10.12 -11.04
C ILE A 109 -12.19 9.75 -10.27
N ALA A 110 -12.89 10.75 -9.70
CA ALA A 110 -14.11 10.52 -8.93
C ALA A 110 -15.25 9.97 -9.80
N GLY A 111 -15.35 10.40 -11.06
CA GLY A 111 -16.35 9.92 -12.01
C GLY A 111 -16.18 8.45 -12.41
N LEU A 112 -15.03 7.83 -12.11
CA LEU A 112 -14.76 6.42 -12.36
C LEU A 112 -15.08 5.52 -11.15
N GLN A 113 -15.64 6.06 -10.06
CA GLN A 113 -16.14 5.26 -8.96
C GLN A 113 -17.49 4.63 -9.31
N ASN A 114 -17.58 3.31 -9.20
CA ASN A 114 -18.80 2.54 -9.42
C ASN A 114 -19.70 2.50 -8.18
N GLU A 115 -20.97 2.12 -8.37
CA GLU A 115 -21.98 2.10 -7.30
C GLU A 115 -21.60 1.21 -6.09
N ASP A 116 -20.89 0.11 -6.36
CA ASP A 116 -20.42 -0.87 -5.37
C ASP A 116 -19.14 -0.42 -4.61
N GLY A 117 -18.55 0.70 -5.02
CA GLY A 117 -17.32 1.26 -4.47
C GLY A 117 -16.06 0.89 -5.23
N SER A 118 -16.14 -0.01 -6.21
CA SER A 118 -15.01 -0.30 -7.11
C SER A 118 -14.70 0.92 -7.99
N PHE A 119 -13.56 0.86 -8.68
CA PHE A 119 -13.19 1.89 -9.66
C PHE A 119 -12.93 1.23 -11.00
N SER A 120 -13.36 1.90 -12.06
CA SER A 120 -13.00 1.54 -13.42
C SER A 120 -11.68 2.21 -13.84
N GLY A 121 -10.91 1.53 -14.70
CA GLY A 121 -9.64 2.06 -15.21
C GLY A 121 -9.82 3.25 -16.16
N ASP A 122 -10.92 3.24 -16.89
CA ASP A 122 -11.38 4.27 -17.83
C ASP A 122 -12.89 4.09 -18.10
N MET A 123 -13.39 4.72 -19.16
CA MET A 123 -14.79 4.66 -19.59
C MET A 123 -15.26 3.28 -20.08
N TRP A 124 -14.36 2.32 -20.32
CA TRP A 124 -14.69 0.99 -20.82
C TRP A 124 -14.98 -0.03 -19.71
N GLY A 125 -14.81 0.37 -18.45
CA GLY A 125 -15.41 -0.32 -17.32
C GLY A 125 -14.63 -1.53 -16.78
N GLU A 126 -13.36 -1.74 -17.16
CA GLU A 126 -12.52 -2.75 -16.47
C GLU A 126 -12.46 -2.41 -14.98
N VAL A 127 -12.75 -3.38 -14.12
CA VAL A 127 -12.65 -3.24 -12.67
C VAL A 127 -11.49 -4.08 -12.14
N ASP A 128 -10.61 -3.43 -11.38
CA ASP A 128 -9.52 -4.07 -10.65
C ASP A 128 -9.19 -3.26 -9.40
N THR A 129 -8.87 -3.93 -8.29
CA THR A 129 -8.30 -3.29 -7.08
C THR A 129 -7.12 -2.35 -7.33
N ARG A 130 -6.36 -2.53 -8.43
CA ARG A 130 -5.37 -1.56 -8.92
C ARG A 130 -5.98 -0.17 -9.04
N PHE A 131 -7.16 -0.06 -9.65
CA PHE A 131 -7.82 1.22 -9.88
C PHE A 131 -8.33 1.84 -8.58
N SER A 132 -8.72 1.03 -7.59
CA SER A 132 -9.04 1.53 -6.24
C SER A 132 -7.83 2.18 -5.57
N TYR A 133 -6.66 1.53 -5.62
CA TYR A 133 -5.41 2.12 -5.11
C TYR A 133 -5.05 3.39 -5.87
N ILE A 134 -5.11 3.35 -7.20
CA ILE A 134 -4.75 4.47 -8.05
C ILE A 134 -5.63 5.69 -7.78
N ALA A 135 -6.95 5.51 -7.64
CA ALA A 135 -7.89 6.58 -7.30
C ALA A 135 -7.57 7.19 -5.95
N ILE A 136 -7.47 6.36 -4.92
CA ILE A 136 -7.20 6.79 -3.54
C ILE A 136 -5.85 7.49 -3.44
N CYS A 137 -4.79 6.96 -4.07
CA CYS A 137 -3.46 7.54 -4.06
C CYS A 137 -3.42 8.88 -4.80
N SER A 138 -4.02 8.95 -5.99
CA SER A 138 -4.10 10.18 -6.78
C SER A 138 -4.84 11.28 -6.01
N LEU A 139 -6.01 10.98 -5.45
CA LEU A 139 -6.79 11.95 -4.70
C LEU A 139 -6.12 12.34 -3.37
N ALA A 140 -5.38 11.43 -2.73
CA ALA A 140 -4.58 11.77 -1.55
C ALA A 140 -3.44 12.74 -1.88
N LEU A 141 -2.70 12.49 -2.96
CA LEU A 141 -1.66 13.38 -3.50
C LEU A 141 -2.20 14.78 -3.81
N LEU A 142 -3.40 14.84 -4.38
CA LEU A 142 -4.08 16.08 -4.75
C LEU A 142 -4.86 16.73 -3.59
N ARG A 143 -4.95 16.08 -2.42
CA ARG A 143 -5.76 16.51 -1.27
C ARG A 143 -7.25 16.68 -1.60
N GLN A 144 -7.81 15.71 -2.32
CA GLN A 144 -9.19 15.68 -2.84
C GLN A 144 -9.90 14.33 -2.55
N LEU A 145 -9.53 13.64 -1.47
CA LEU A 145 -10.14 12.36 -1.08
C LEU A 145 -11.65 12.44 -0.82
N ASP A 146 -12.14 13.62 -0.46
CA ASP A 146 -13.55 13.90 -0.21
C ASP A 146 -14.43 13.88 -1.47
N LYS A 147 -13.83 13.84 -2.68
CA LYS A 147 -14.58 13.72 -3.94
C LYS A 147 -15.14 12.31 -4.20
N ILE A 148 -14.75 11.30 -3.43
CA ILE A 148 -15.20 9.91 -3.58
C ILE A 148 -15.88 9.40 -2.31
N ASP A 149 -16.70 8.37 -2.46
CA ASP A 149 -17.21 7.59 -1.33
C ASP A 149 -16.11 6.63 -0.82
N VAL A 150 -15.27 7.13 0.09
CA VAL A 150 -14.18 6.36 0.70
C VAL A 150 -14.72 5.11 1.42
N GLY A 151 -15.89 5.19 2.05
CA GLY A 151 -16.49 4.08 2.78
C GLY A 151 -16.83 2.92 1.87
N LYS A 152 -17.45 3.19 0.71
CA LYS A 152 -17.71 2.18 -0.31
C LYS A 152 -16.43 1.64 -0.93
N ALA A 153 -15.45 2.50 -1.22
CA ALA A 153 -14.16 2.06 -1.76
C ALA A 153 -13.46 1.06 -0.84
N VAL A 154 -13.39 1.37 0.46
CA VAL A 154 -12.84 0.47 1.49
C VAL A 154 -13.65 -0.83 1.55
N LYS A 155 -14.99 -0.75 1.53
CA LYS A 155 -15.85 -1.95 1.54
C LYS A 155 -15.59 -2.87 0.35
N TYR A 156 -15.43 -2.31 -0.86
CA TYR A 156 -15.10 -3.09 -2.05
C TYR A 156 -13.73 -3.76 -1.92
N ILE A 157 -12.69 -3.01 -1.51
CA ILE A 157 -11.34 -3.57 -1.29
C ILE A 157 -11.39 -4.74 -0.29
N VAL A 158 -12.10 -4.57 0.83
CA VAL A 158 -12.25 -5.63 1.85
C VAL A 158 -12.96 -6.87 1.30
N SER A 159 -13.90 -6.71 0.37
CA SER A 159 -14.56 -7.84 -0.29
C SER A 159 -13.64 -8.65 -1.21
N CYS A 160 -12.48 -8.10 -1.59
CA CYS A 160 -11.45 -8.79 -2.38
C CYS A 160 -10.47 -9.59 -1.52
N LYS A 161 -10.62 -9.59 -0.18
CA LYS A 161 -9.78 -10.34 0.76
C LYS A 161 -10.10 -11.84 0.70
N ASN A 162 -9.07 -12.67 0.68
CA ASN A 162 -9.17 -14.12 0.64
C ASN A 162 -8.89 -14.78 1.99
N VAL A 163 -9.17 -16.08 2.07
CA VAL A 163 -8.98 -16.92 3.28
C VAL A 163 -7.53 -17.04 3.72
N ASP A 164 -6.58 -16.80 2.80
CA ASP A 164 -5.14 -16.81 3.05
C ASP A 164 -4.61 -15.43 3.51
N GLY A 165 -5.51 -14.48 3.76
CA GLY A 165 -5.21 -13.11 4.18
C GLY A 165 -4.85 -12.16 3.03
N GLY A 166 -4.58 -12.68 1.84
CA GLY A 166 -4.23 -11.91 0.64
C GLY A 166 -5.43 -11.27 -0.05
N PHE A 167 -5.16 -10.59 -1.16
CA PHE A 167 -6.15 -9.89 -1.97
C PHE A 167 -5.98 -10.21 -3.46
N GLY A 168 -7.10 -10.38 -4.16
CA GLY A 168 -7.17 -10.56 -5.61
C GLY A 168 -7.61 -9.30 -6.36
N CYS A 169 -7.71 -9.38 -7.69
CA CYS A 169 -8.08 -8.24 -8.54
C CYS A 169 -9.54 -7.81 -8.39
N THR A 170 -10.41 -8.77 -8.07
CA THR A 170 -11.85 -8.63 -7.84
C THR A 170 -12.27 -9.66 -6.77
N PRO A 171 -13.50 -9.56 -6.21
CA PRO A 171 -13.97 -10.53 -5.23
C PRO A 171 -13.89 -11.98 -5.73
N GLY A 172 -13.21 -12.83 -4.96
CA GLY A 172 -13.00 -14.25 -5.29
C GLY A 172 -11.80 -14.54 -6.20
N ALA A 173 -11.09 -13.53 -6.70
CA ALA A 173 -9.86 -13.72 -7.45
C ALA A 173 -8.70 -14.17 -6.54
N GLU A 174 -7.78 -14.97 -7.07
CA GLU A 174 -6.61 -15.48 -6.34
C GLU A 174 -5.74 -14.35 -5.76
N SER A 175 -5.20 -14.57 -4.56
CA SER A 175 -4.26 -13.66 -3.91
C SER A 175 -3.00 -13.47 -4.75
N HIS A 176 -2.63 -12.21 -4.98
CA HIS A 176 -1.45 -11.85 -5.77
C HIS A 176 -0.71 -10.66 -5.15
N ALA A 177 0.62 -10.71 -5.11
CA ALA A 177 1.44 -9.69 -4.44
C ALA A 177 1.19 -8.26 -4.94
N GLY A 178 0.95 -8.09 -6.24
CA GLY A 178 0.63 -6.77 -6.82
C GLY A 178 -0.72 -6.21 -6.33
N GLN A 179 -1.74 -7.07 -6.26
CA GLN A 179 -3.07 -6.71 -5.75
C GLN A 179 -3.06 -6.49 -4.24
N ILE A 180 -2.29 -7.29 -3.50
CA ILE A 180 -2.05 -7.09 -2.07
C ILE A 180 -1.43 -5.72 -1.84
N PHE A 181 -0.38 -5.36 -2.59
CA PHE A 181 0.21 -4.03 -2.50
C PHE A 181 -0.83 -2.92 -2.71
N CYS A 182 -1.63 -3.03 -3.77
CA CYS A 182 -2.67 -2.04 -4.08
C CYS A 182 -3.70 -1.95 -2.94
N CYS A 183 -4.25 -3.08 -2.50
CA CYS A 183 -5.27 -3.12 -1.45
C CYS A 183 -4.75 -2.60 -0.11
N VAL A 184 -3.58 -3.08 0.33
CA VAL A 184 -2.96 -2.65 1.58
C VAL A 184 -2.58 -1.17 1.52
N GLY A 185 -2.04 -0.69 0.39
CA GLY A 185 -1.73 0.72 0.19
C GLY A 185 -2.96 1.62 0.27
N ALA A 186 -4.05 1.23 -0.40
CA ALA A 186 -5.32 1.95 -0.33
C ALA A 186 -5.89 1.98 1.10
N LEU A 187 -5.85 0.85 1.81
CA LEU A 187 -6.27 0.75 3.21
C LEU A 187 -5.35 1.56 4.14
N ALA A 188 -4.05 1.67 3.84
CA ALA A 188 -3.12 2.51 4.59
C ALA A 188 -3.45 4.00 4.44
N ILE A 189 -3.63 4.47 3.20
CA ILE A 189 -3.96 5.87 2.89
C ILE A 189 -5.29 6.28 3.54
N THR A 190 -6.28 5.38 3.54
CA THR A 190 -7.63 5.63 4.13
C THR A 190 -7.72 5.35 5.63
N GLY A 191 -6.61 5.01 6.32
CA GLY A 191 -6.61 4.70 7.75
C GLY A 191 -7.37 3.41 8.13
N SER A 192 -7.60 2.53 7.15
CA SER A 192 -8.47 1.35 7.24
C SER A 192 -7.71 0.01 7.35
N LEU A 193 -6.43 0.04 7.75
CA LEU A 193 -5.60 -1.16 7.95
C LEU A 193 -6.12 -2.13 9.03
N HIS A 194 -7.09 -1.72 9.86
CA HIS A 194 -7.72 -2.59 10.86
C HIS A 194 -8.53 -3.75 10.22
N HIS A 195 -8.83 -3.69 8.92
CA HIS A 195 -9.43 -4.81 8.19
C HIS A 195 -8.43 -5.91 7.77
N VAL A 196 -7.13 -5.63 7.86
CA VAL A 196 -6.07 -6.57 7.48
C VAL A 196 -5.71 -7.44 8.67
N ASP A 197 -5.75 -8.76 8.47
CA ASP A 197 -5.13 -9.69 9.41
C ASP A 197 -3.63 -9.69 9.13
N LYS A 198 -2.88 -8.98 9.97
CA LYS A 198 -1.47 -8.67 9.73
C LYS A 198 -0.58 -9.90 9.88
N ASP A 199 -0.92 -10.80 10.80
CA ASP A 199 -0.12 -12.00 11.05
C ASP A 199 -0.32 -13.01 9.92
N LEU A 200 -1.59 -13.22 9.50
CA LEU A 200 -1.89 -14.12 8.39
C LEU A 200 -1.33 -13.61 7.06
N LEU A 201 -1.55 -12.32 6.75
CA LEU A 201 -1.01 -11.73 5.53
C LEU A 201 0.52 -11.67 5.56
N GLY A 202 1.11 -11.34 6.71
CA GLY A 202 2.56 -11.33 6.91
C GLY A 202 3.18 -12.70 6.64
N TRP A 203 2.55 -13.78 7.14
CA TRP A 203 2.96 -15.14 6.82
C TRP A 203 2.90 -15.42 5.30
N TRP A 204 1.77 -15.12 4.65
CA TRP A 204 1.60 -15.32 3.21
C TRP A 204 2.67 -14.61 2.36
N LEU A 205 3.01 -13.37 2.75
CA LEU A 205 4.02 -12.53 2.11
C LEU A 205 5.44 -13.07 2.34
N CYS A 206 5.77 -13.50 3.56
CA CYS A 206 7.07 -14.10 3.86
C CYS A 206 7.31 -15.41 3.08
N GLU A 207 6.26 -16.23 2.91
CA GLU A 207 6.32 -17.46 2.11
C GLU A 207 6.48 -17.22 0.59
N ARG A 208 6.50 -15.95 0.15
CA ARG A 208 6.88 -15.62 -1.24
C ARG A 208 8.38 -15.74 -1.49
N GLN A 209 9.21 -15.76 -0.44
CA GLN A 209 10.65 -15.87 -0.59
C GLN A 209 11.04 -17.29 -1.00
N VAL A 210 11.66 -17.42 -2.17
CA VAL A 210 12.15 -18.71 -2.67
C VAL A 210 13.61 -18.94 -2.27
N LYS A 211 14.13 -20.16 -2.49
CA LYS A 211 15.50 -20.57 -2.09
C LYS A 211 16.62 -19.67 -2.61
N SER A 212 16.44 -18.99 -3.74
CA SER A 212 17.43 -18.05 -4.29
C SER A 212 17.47 -16.70 -3.55
N GLY A 213 16.54 -16.47 -2.61
CA GLY A 213 16.36 -15.20 -1.90
C GLY A 213 15.39 -14.23 -2.57
N GLY A 214 15.05 -14.44 -3.85
CA GLY A 214 14.05 -13.66 -4.58
C GLY A 214 12.62 -13.91 -4.11
N LEU A 215 11.72 -12.99 -4.46
CA LEU A 215 10.31 -13.03 -4.08
C LEU A 215 9.46 -13.30 -5.31
N ASN A 216 8.42 -14.14 -5.20
CA ASN A 216 7.45 -14.38 -6.27
C ASN A 216 6.08 -13.72 -5.97
N GLY A 217 5.22 -13.65 -6.98
CA GLY A 217 3.92 -12.97 -6.86
C GLY A 217 2.82 -13.79 -6.20
N ARG A 218 2.95 -15.12 -6.20
CA ARG A 218 2.00 -16.10 -5.66
C ARG A 218 2.65 -17.49 -5.63
N PRO A 219 2.07 -18.47 -4.91
CA PRO A 219 2.61 -19.84 -4.85
C PRO A 219 2.89 -20.45 -6.23
N GLU A 220 3.93 -21.29 -6.30
CA GLU A 220 4.32 -22.03 -7.50
C GLU A 220 4.72 -21.16 -8.72
N LYS A 221 5.07 -19.89 -8.51
CA LYS A 221 5.61 -19.00 -9.56
C LYS A 221 7.08 -18.67 -9.35
N LEU A 222 7.75 -18.29 -10.45
CA LEU A 222 9.14 -17.86 -10.43
C LEU A 222 9.29 -16.51 -9.71
N PRO A 223 10.43 -16.27 -9.04
CA PRO A 223 10.72 -14.97 -8.45
C PRO A 223 11.00 -13.92 -9.53
N ASP A 224 10.67 -12.67 -9.22
CA ASP A 224 10.94 -11.50 -10.06
C ASP A 224 11.29 -10.31 -9.16
N VAL A 225 12.15 -9.41 -9.64
CA VAL A 225 12.55 -8.19 -8.93
C VAL A 225 11.34 -7.32 -8.59
N CYS A 226 10.33 -7.23 -9.46
CA CYS A 226 9.14 -6.42 -9.20
C CYS A 226 8.38 -6.88 -7.94
N TYR A 227 8.34 -8.18 -7.66
CA TYR A 227 7.72 -8.71 -6.45
C TYR A 227 8.51 -8.37 -5.19
N SER A 228 9.80 -8.06 -5.30
CA SER A 228 10.54 -7.54 -4.15
C SER A 228 9.94 -6.25 -3.65
N TRP A 229 9.59 -5.34 -4.57
CA TRP A 229 8.88 -4.11 -4.21
C TRP A 229 7.48 -4.39 -3.68
N TRP A 230 6.65 -5.17 -4.39
CA TRP A 230 5.26 -5.41 -3.98
C TRP A 230 5.15 -6.12 -2.63
N VAL A 231 5.97 -7.15 -2.40
CA VAL A 231 5.93 -7.93 -1.16
C VAL A 231 6.54 -7.15 0.00
N LEU A 232 7.74 -6.58 -0.15
CA LEU A 232 8.41 -5.87 0.94
C LEU A 232 7.66 -4.60 1.33
N SER A 233 7.12 -3.84 0.36
CA SER A 233 6.31 -2.66 0.66
C SER A 233 5.05 -3.05 1.43
N SER A 234 4.40 -4.16 1.07
CA SER A 234 3.23 -4.66 1.79
C SER A 234 3.57 -5.05 3.22
N LEU A 235 4.70 -5.74 3.45
CA LEU A 235 5.21 -6.06 4.78
C LEU A 235 5.48 -4.79 5.61
N ILE A 236 6.12 -3.78 5.00
CA ILE A 236 6.37 -2.48 5.66
C ILE A 236 5.05 -1.79 6.04
N MET A 237 4.06 -1.78 5.15
CA MET A 237 2.76 -1.15 5.40
C MET A 237 1.98 -1.82 6.54
N ILE A 238 2.10 -3.13 6.71
CA ILE A 238 1.40 -3.86 7.77
C ILE A 238 2.19 -3.91 9.09
N ASP A 239 3.52 -3.75 9.08
CA ASP A 239 4.37 -3.76 10.28
C ASP A 239 4.27 -2.44 11.08
N ARG A 240 4.19 -2.57 12.41
CA ARG A 240 3.90 -1.52 13.40
C ARG A 240 5.15 -1.01 14.13
N ARG A 241 6.29 -0.83 13.46
CA ARG A 241 7.51 -0.45 14.20
C ARG A 241 7.63 1.03 14.57
N SER A 242 6.82 1.96 14.05
CA SER A 242 6.55 3.29 14.67
C SER A 242 5.63 4.15 13.80
N SER A 243 5.17 5.31 14.30
CA SER A 243 4.57 6.39 13.49
C SER A 243 5.44 6.80 12.29
N ALA A 244 6.75 6.54 12.35
CA ALA A 244 7.67 6.73 11.24
C ALA A 244 7.40 5.77 10.07
N THR A 245 6.79 4.60 10.28
CA THR A 245 6.40 3.70 9.18
C THR A 245 5.21 4.25 8.39
N ARG A 246 4.25 4.93 9.06
CA ARG A 246 3.17 5.66 8.37
C ARG A 246 3.73 6.82 7.54
N ASN A 247 4.66 7.57 8.11
CA ASN A 247 5.33 8.66 7.40
C ASN A 247 6.24 8.13 6.29
N ALA A 248 6.93 7.00 6.46
CA ALA A 248 7.74 6.37 5.43
C ALA A 248 6.89 5.90 4.24
N VAL A 249 5.69 5.37 4.47
CA VAL A 249 4.76 5.05 3.36
C VAL A 249 4.29 6.33 2.67
N LEU A 250 3.97 7.40 3.40
CA LEU A 250 3.62 8.69 2.79
C LEU A 250 4.83 9.36 2.09
N GLU A 251 6.05 9.21 2.59
CA GLU A 251 7.27 9.74 1.97
C GLU A 251 7.68 8.92 0.74
N LEU A 252 7.56 7.59 0.80
CA LEU A 252 7.93 6.69 -0.29
C LEU A 252 6.88 6.66 -1.42
N PHE A 253 5.59 6.86 -1.11
CA PHE A 253 4.48 6.76 -2.07
C PHE A 253 3.77 8.08 -2.39
N VAL A 254 3.88 9.11 -1.53
CA VAL A 254 3.10 10.37 -1.64
C VAL A 254 4.00 11.63 -1.78
N SER A 255 5.29 11.63 -1.42
CA SER A 255 6.17 12.76 -1.74
C SER A 255 7.67 12.46 -1.55
N PRO A 256 8.46 12.39 -2.63
CA PRO A 256 9.91 12.17 -2.52
C PRO A 256 10.71 13.35 -1.93
N LYS A 257 10.08 14.53 -1.70
CA LYS A 257 10.77 15.74 -1.23
C LYS A 257 10.19 16.43 0.00
N GLY A 258 9.27 15.78 0.71
CA GLY A 258 8.86 16.21 2.04
C GLY A 258 7.56 17.00 2.06
N LEU A 259 6.50 16.30 2.48
CA LEU A 259 5.43 16.93 3.22
C LEU A 259 5.80 16.87 4.71
N ARG A 260 6.68 17.78 5.17
CA ARG A 260 6.98 17.94 6.60
C ARG A 260 5.68 18.24 7.34
N ILE A 261 5.18 17.26 8.10
CA ILE A 261 4.28 17.52 9.22
C ILE A 261 5.18 18.10 10.31
N GLU A 262 4.90 19.32 10.76
CA GLU A 262 5.56 19.92 11.92
C GLU A 262 5.48 18.94 13.11
N GLU A 263 6.61 18.60 13.71
CA GLU A 263 6.63 17.76 14.90
C GLU A 263 5.88 18.46 16.05
N PRO A 264 4.98 17.78 16.77
CA PRO A 264 4.43 18.34 17.99
C PRO A 264 5.57 18.43 19.02
N GLU A 265 5.77 19.63 19.56
CA GLU A 265 6.75 19.92 20.62
C GLU A 265 6.78 18.82 21.69
N GLU A 266 7.99 18.33 21.99
CA GLU A 266 8.24 17.41 23.09
C GLU A 266 7.70 18.00 24.40
N ARG A 267 6.50 17.58 24.82
CA ARG A 267 6.09 17.73 26.22
C ARG A 267 6.95 16.79 27.05
N SER A 268 8.02 17.34 27.60
CA SER A 268 8.77 16.75 28.70
C SER A 268 7.81 16.43 29.85
N ILE A 269 7.57 15.14 30.09
CA ILE A 269 6.92 14.67 31.30
C ILE A 269 7.97 14.75 32.40
N SER A 270 7.94 15.83 33.17
CA SER A 270 8.71 15.96 34.41
C SER A 270 8.04 15.08 35.47
N ILE A 271 8.69 13.98 35.85
CA ILE A 271 8.29 13.20 37.02
C ILE A 271 8.69 14.02 38.25
N ASN A 272 7.71 14.71 38.84
CA ASN A 272 7.89 15.43 40.10
C ASN A 272 7.90 14.39 41.24
N MET A 273 9.09 14.03 41.72
CA MET A 273 9.24 13.42 43.04
C MET A 273 9.00 14.50 44.09
N GLN A 274 7.78 14.61 44.61
CA GLN A 274 7.53 15.32 45.86
C GLN A 274 7.81 14.38 47.02
N ALA A 275 8.92 14.65 47.71
CA ALA A 275 9.18 14.13 49.04
C ALA A 275 8.10 14.65 50.00
N GLY A 276 7.28 13.75 50.52
CA GLY A 276 6.38 14.05 51.63
C GLY A 276 7.16 14.06 52.93
N GLU A 277 7.44 15.25 53.46
CA GLU A 277 7.81 15.42 54.86
C GLU A 277 6.54 15.44 55.73
N ASN A 278 6.44 14.51 56.70
CA ASN A 278 6.11 14.80 58.10
C ASN A 278 5.88 13.50 58.91
N ARG A 279 6.77 13.28 59.91
CA ARG A 279 6.48 12.99 61.34
C ARG A 279 5.80 11.64 61.68
N ASP A 280 6.19 10.84 62.67
CA ASP A 280 6.88 11.04 63.94
C ASP A 280 7.53 9.71 64.42
N GLU A 281 8.54 9.86 65.30
CA GLU A 281 8.97 9.01 66.43
C GLU A 281 8.92 7.47 66.41
N GLY A 282 10.02 6.85 66.87
CA GLY A 282 9.97 5.56 67.56
C GLY A 282 11.16 4.63 67.35
N ASP A 283 12.09 4.68 68.29
CA ASP A 283 13.11 3.69 68.69
C ASP A 283 13.20 2.29 68.06
N LEU A 284 14.47 1.86 67.95
CA LEU A 284 15.06 0.55 68.30
C LEU A 284 15.96 -0.10 67.24
N ALA A 285 17.12 -0.46 67.76
CA ALA A 285 18.32 -0.90 67.10
C ALA A 285 18.32 -2.39 66.73
N MET A 286 19.38 -2.72 65.99
CA MET A 286 20.20 -3.94 66.06
C MET A 286 19.94 -5.11 65.09
N ASN A 287 21.06 -5.43 64.43
CA ASN A 287 21.70 -6.74 64.24
C ASN A 287 21.32 -7.64 63.05
N LYS A 288 22.34 -7.75 62.18
CA LYS A 288 23.14 -8.95 61.84
C LYS A 288 22.41 -10.24 61.44
N GLY A 289 22.82 -10.75 60.26
CA GLY A 289 22.94 -12.19 59.99
C GLY A 289 22.57 -12.53 58.54
N LYS A 290 23.52 -12.58 57.61
CA LYS A 290 24.31 -13.75 57.17
C LYS A 290 23.49 -14.91 56.57
N MET A 291 23.84 -15.20 55.30
CA MET A 291 23.96 -16.53 54.66
C MET A 291 22.64 -17.30 54.41
N LYS A 292 22.47 -18.14 53.39
CA LYS A 292 23.22 -18.62 52.21
C LYS A 292 22.21 -19.49 51.41
N GLU A 293 22.45 -19.60 50.11
CA GLU A 293 22.26 -20.79 49.23
C GLU A 293 20.91 -21.52 49.16
N GLY A 294 20.51 -21.90 47.93
CA GLY A 294 19.71 -23.10 47.72
C GLY A 294 18.74 -23.06 46.54
N MET A 295 19.17 -23.64 45.42
CA MET A 295 18.36 -23.97 44.24
C MET A 295 17.13 -24.82 44.57
N SER A 296 16.02 -24.65 43.83
CA SER A 296 15.34 -25.74 43.10
C SER A 296 14.01 -25.26 42.49
N THR A 297 13.81 -25.60 41.22
CA THR A 297 12.49 -25.73 40.59
C THR A 297 11.78 -26.96 41.14
N PRO A 298 10.43 -26.98 41.14
CA PRO A 298 9.76 -27.78 40.12
C PRO A 298 8.40 -27.20 39.63
N ALA A 299 8.09 -27.43 38.36
CA ALA A 299 6.71 -27.65 37.87
C ALA A 299 6.38 -29.17 38.08
N PRO A 300 5.13 -29.67 37.99
CA PRO A 300 3.95 -29.12 37.31
C PRO A 300 2.61 -29.32 38.07
N MET A 301 1.49 -28.78 37.55
CA MET A 301 0.19 -29.44 37.71
C MET A 301 -0.85 -29.04 36.66
N VAL A 302 -1.47 -30.09 36.12
CA VAL A 302 -2.61 -30.14 35.19
C VAL A 302 -3.91 -29.96 35.98
N VAL A 303 -4.91 -29.28 35.41
CA VAL A 303 -6.33 -29.47 35.76
C VAL A 303 -7.19 -29.45 34.50
N THR A 304 -8.01 -30.49 34.35
CA THR A 304 -9.09 -30.68 33.37
C THR A 304 -10.45 -30.68 34.08
N ALA A 305 -11.50 -30.18 33.42
CA ALA A 305 -12.94 -30.58 33.48
C ALA A 305 -13.73 -29.58 32.58
N LYS A 306 -14.47 -29.91 31.51
CA LYS A 306 -15.62 -30.81 31.19
C LYS A 306 -17.00 -30.43 31.77
N GLY A 307 -17.98 -30.36 30.85
CA GLY A 307 -19.44 -30.49 31.04
C GLY A 307 -20.22 -29.16 30.97
N ASP A 308 -21.37 -28.99 30.29
CA ASP A 308 -22.27 -29.94 29.62
C ASP A 308 -23.27 -29.22 28.69
N GLU A 309 -23.90 -30.04 27.83
CA GLU A 309 -24.90 -29.77 26.80
C GLU A 309 -26.31 -29.41 27.31
N THR A 310 -27.14 -28.85 26.40
CA THR A 310 -28.58 -29.16 26.10
C THR A 310 -29.12 -28.03 25.20
N GLY A 311 -29.84 -28.15 24.08
CA GLY A 311 -30.50 -29.26 23.40
C GLY A 311 -32.01 -28.96 23.20
N ARG A 312 -32.47 -28.52 21.99
CA ARG A 312 -33.74 -28.95 21.34
C ARG A 312 -34.09 -28.23 20.00
N LYS A 313 -34.16 -29.03 18.92
CA LYS A 313 -35.31 -29.36 18.02
C LYS A 313 -36.35 -28.28 17.66
N GLU A 314 -37.04 -28.28 16.52
CA GLU A 314 -37.03 -28.86 15.16
C GLU A 314 -38.37 -28.41 14.49
N GLN A 315 -38.58 -28.71 13.19
CA GLN A 315 -39.76 -28.50 12.31
C GLN A 315 -39.71 -27.20 11.47
N GLY A 316 -39.81 -27.16 10.14
CA GLY A 316 -40.06 -28.17 9.10
C GLY A 316 -41.26 -27.77 8.22
N THR A 317 -41.06 -27.41 6.94
CA THR A 317 -42.04 -27.67 5.84
C THR A 317 -41.47 -27.44 4.43
N LYS A 318 -42.16 -28.02 3.45
CA LYS A 318 -41.70 -28.57 2.16
C LYS A 318 -42.00 -27.69 0.91
N GLN A 319 -41.19 -27.95 -0.13
CA GLN A 319 -41.53 -28.15 -1.58
C GLN A 319 -41.97 -26.99 -2.50
N LYS A 320 -41.24 -26.80 -3.61
CA LYS A 320 -41.57 -27.09 -5.05
C LYS A 320 -40.64 -26.27 -5.98
N THR A 321 -39.64 -26.85 -6.65
CA THR A 321 -39.63 -27.39 -8.05
C THR A 321 -40.02 -26.42 -9.17
N ASN A 322 -39.03 -26.08 -10.03
CA ASN A 322 -38.99 -26.19 -11.51
C ASN A 322 -38.36 -24.97 -12.22
N GLY A 323 -37.48 -25.24 -13.19
CA GLY A 323 -37.17 -24.29 -14.26
C GLY A 323 -35.72 -24.32 -14.76
N THR A 324 -35.36 -25.35 -15.51
CA THR A 324 -34.13 -25.45 -16.32
C THR A 324 -34.37 -24.84 -17.73
N VAL A 325 -33.28 -24.66 -18.50
CA VAL A 325 -33.14 -24.61 -20.00
C VAL A 325 -32.91 -23.19 -20.60
N PRO A 326 -32.02 -22.96 -21.61
CA PRO A 326 -30.62 -23.39 -21.78
C PRO A 326 -29.69 -22.31 -22.43
N CYS A 327 -28.43 -22.69 -22.65
CA CYS A 327 -27.45 -22.04 -23.53
C CYS A 327 -27.70 -22.37 -25.02
N ASN A 328 -27.48 -21.39 -25.93
CA ASN A 328 -26.92 -21.54 -27.29
C ASN A 328 -27.01 -20.21 -28.09
N GLN A 329 -25.88 -19.58 -28.38
CA GLN A 329 -25.22 -19.50 -29.70
C GLN A 329 -23.89 -18.77 -29.58
#